data_AF-A0A4Y8KQB2-F1
#
_entry.id   AF-A0A4Y8KQB2-F1
#
_cell.length_a   1.000
_cell.length_b   1.000
_cell.length_c   1.000
_cell.angle_alpha   90.00
_cell.angle_beta   90.00
_cell.angle_gamma   90.00
#
_symmetry.space_group_name_H-M   'P 1'
#
loop_
_entity.id
_entity.type
_entity.pdbx_description
1 polymer ?
#
loop_
_entity_poly.entity_id
_entity_poly.type
_entity_poly.pdbx_seq_one_letter_code
_entity_poly.pdbx_strand_id
1 'polypeptide(L)'
;MTLSGCAGTPAPAPTVTVTFTPTATPTPSALPTDTPTAEPVPEAELIPNPEVPDLVPNAEPVPLPQGPAVDLGSVPGARGTAVANTAGTLHTYTVVEGDAFFDIAQRFNIPVQLLLTMNPSVPGLGERIYLQQIINLDWTTTR
;
A
#
# COMPACT_ATOMS: atom_id res chain seq x y z
N MET A 1 63.16 17.01 17.88
CA MET A 1 63.22 17.48 19.28
C MET A 1 61.93 18.26 19.55
N THR A 2 61.14 17.74 20.48
CA THR A 2 59.83 18.19 20.96
C THR A 2 59.92 19.33 21.98
N LEU A 3 58.82 20.06 22.20
CA LEU A 3 58.28 20.62 23.46
C LEU A 3 57.21 21.68 23.07
N SER A 4 55.92 21.35 22.90
CA SER A 4 54.87 21.10 23.90
C SER A 4 54.84 22.12 25.05
N GLY A 5 53.88 23.06 24.97
CA GLY A 5 53.52 23.97 26.05
C GLY A 5 52.02 23.84 26.35
N CYS A 6 51.69 23.39 27.56
CA CYS A 6 50.35 23.37 28.14
C CYS A 6 50.26 24.43 29.26
N ALA A 7 49.17 25.20 29.29
CA ALA A 7 48.47 25.77 30.46
C ALA A 7 47.45 26.81 29.94
N GLY A 8 46.18 26.89 30.35
CA GLY A 8 45.31 26.13 31.24
C GLY A 8 43.90 26.73 31.07
N THR A 9 42.86 25.90 31.14
CA THR A 9 41.46 26.31 30.98
C THR A 9 41.03 27.31 32.08
N PRO A 10 40.40 28.45 31.76
CA PRO A 10 39.88 29.37 32.78
C PRO A 10 38.75 28.72 33.59
N ALA A 11 38.84 28.79 34.91
CA ALA A 11 37.79 28.35 35.83
C ALA A 11 36.51 29.20 35.65
N PRO A 12 35.30 28.62 35.74
CA PRO A 12 34.06 29.37 35.57
C PRO A 12 33.81 30.30 36.77
N ALA A 13 33.48 31.56 36.47
CA ALA A 13 33.07 32.56 37.45
C ALA A 13 31.69 32.22 38.07
N PRO A 14 31.43 32.55 39.36
CA PRO A 14 30.16 32.24 40.00
C PRO A 14 29.02 33.07 39.39
N THR A 15 28.01 32.39 38.87
CA THR A 15 26.76 33.02 38.43
C THR A 15 25.85 33.22 39.64
N VAL A 16 25.52 34.47 39.97
CA VAL A 16 24.59 34.81 41.05
C VAL A 16 23.16 34.84 40.49
N THR A 17 22.40 33.78 40.76
CA THR A 17 20.99 33.69 40.37
C THR A 17 20.14 34.44 41.39
N VAL A 18 19.53 35.55 40.96
CA VAL A 18 18.55 36.29 41.78
C VAL A 18 17.17 35.69 41.56
N THR A 19 16.70 34.93 42.55
CA THR A 19 15.37 34.30 42.53
C THR A 19 14.35 35.27 43.12
N PHE A 20 13.40 35.74 42.31
CA PHE A 20 12.22 36.46 42.80
C PHE A 20 11.08 35.46 43.03
N THR A 21 10.64 35.30 44.27
CA THR A 21 9.47 34.50 44.63
C THR A 21 8.22 35.40 44.61
N PRO A 22 7.21 35.10 43.78
CA PRO A 22 5.96 35.87 43.81
C PRO A 22 5.21 35.60 45.13
N THR A 23 4.86 36.68 45.84
CA THR A 23 4.01 36.62 47.05
C THR A 23 2.57 36.27 46.64
N ALA A 24 2.07 35.13 47.12
CA ALA A 24 0.69 34.72 46.89
C ALA A 24 -0.30 35.68 47.57
N THR A 25 -1.31 36.13 46.82
CA THR A 25 -2.43 36.94 47.31
C THR A 25 -3.28 36.10 48.28
N PRO A 26 -3.75 36.65 49.43
CA PRO A 26 -4.55 35.87 50.37
C PRO A 26 -5.89 35.48 49.73
N THR A 27 -6.15 34.17 49.68
CA THR A 27 -7.38 33.56 49.18
C THR A 27 -8.56 33.91 50.12
N PRO A 28 -9.70 34.42 49.61
CA PRO A 28 -10.89 34.56 50.45
C PRO A 28 -11.35 33.18 50.94
N SER A 29 -11.54 33.06 52.26
CA SER A 29 -12.10 31.87 52.90
C SER A 29 -13.60 31.79 52.56
N ALA A 30 -13.98 30.83 51.71
CA ALA A 30 -15.38 30.56 51.44
C ALA A 30 -16.04 29.99 52.71
N LEU A 31 -17.15 30.61 53.13
CA LEU A 31 -18.07 30.08 54.13
C LEU A 31 -18.51 28.66 53.69
N PRO A 32 -18.51 27.63 54.56
CA PRO A 32 -18.98 26.31 54.15
C PRO A 32 -20.47 26.43 53.80
N THR A 33 -20.76 26.29 52.51
CA THR A 33 -22.11 26.01 52.04
C THR A 33 -22.38 24.56 52.42
N ASP A 34 -23.48 24.30 53.15
CA ASP A 34 -23.93 22.94 53.40
C ASP A 34 -24.09 22.23 52.05
N THR A 35 -23.17 21.31 51.75
CA THR A 35 -23.28 20.45 50.57
C THR A 35 -24.54 19.61 50.74
N PRO A 36 -25.57 19.74 49.89
CA PRO A 36 -26.67 18.79 49.93
C PRO A 36 -26.07 17.40 49.71
N THR A 37 -26.30 16.49 50.64
CA THR A 37 -25.96 15.07 50.49
C THR A 37 -26.55 14.61 49.16
N ALA A 38 -25.68 14.27 48.20
CA ALA A 38 -26.11 13.78 46.91
C ALA A 38 -26.93 12.50 47.12
N GLU A 39 -28.18 12.52 46.67
CA GLU A 39 -29.01 11.33 46.55
C GLU A 39 -28.26 10.34 45.63
N PRO A 40 -28.15 9.04 45.97
CA PRO A 40 -27.41 8.10 45.14
C PRO A 40 -28.06 8.02 43.76
N VAL A 41 -27.34 8.52 42.75
CA VAL A 41 -27.75 8.37 41.35
C VAL A 41 -27.75 6.86 41.06
N PRO A 42 -28.88 6.27 40.62
CA PRO A 42 -28.92 4.85 40.31
C PRO A 42 -27.91 4.54 39.21
N GLU A 43 -27.10 3.50 39.42
CA GLU A 43 -26.21 2.97 38.38
C GLU A 43 -27.04 2.66 37.14
N ALA A 44 -26.62 3.18 35.98
CA ALA A 44 -27.36 2.99 34.75
C ALA A 44 -27.52 1.48 34.46
N GLU A 45 -28.74 1.07 34.10
CA GLU A 45 -28.98 -0.32 33.69
C GLU A 45 -28.07 -0.66 32.50
N LEU A 46 -27.36 -1.79 32.61
CA LEU A 46 -26.47 -2.27 31.55
C LEU A 46 -27.31 -2.59 30.31
N ILE A 47 -27.25 -1.71 29.31
CA ILE A 47 -27.89 -1.94 28.03
C ILE A 47 -27.09 -3.05 27.32
N PRO A 48 -27.70 -4.19 26.97
CA PRO A 48 -26.98 -5.26 26.29
C PRO A 48 -26.53 -4.80 24.90
N ASN A 49 -25.33 -5.20 24.51
CA ASN A 49 -24.86 -4.99 23.16
C ASN A 49 -25.80 -5.68 22.15
N PRO A 50 -25.99 -5.10 20.95
CA PRO A 50 -26.81 -5.71 19.93
C PRO A 50 -26.25 -7.08 19.52
N GLU A 51 -27.14 -8.02 19.24
CA GLU A 51 -26.78 -9.34 18.73
C GLU A 51 -26.10 -9.23 17.37
N VAL A 52 -24.99 -9.95 17.20
CA VAL A 52 -24.32 -10.05 15.90
C VAL A 52 -25.21 -10.90 14.98
N PRO A 53 -25.61 -10.40 13.80
CA PRO A 53 -26.41 -11.19 12.86
C PRO A 53 -25.68 -12.46 12.43
N ASP A 54 -26.44 -13.51 12.12
CA ASP A 54 -25.89 -14.74 11.54
C ASP A 54 -25.13 -14.42 10.24
N LEU A 55 -23.84 -14.77 10.20
CA LEU A 55 -22.99 -14.55 9.03
C LEU A 55 -23.35 -15.54 7.94
N VAL A 56 -24.03 -15.06 6.89
CA VAL A 56 -24.25 -15.84 5.67
C VAL A 56 -23.04 -15.64 4.74
N PRO A 57 -22.31 -16.71 4.36
CA PRO A 57 -21.22 -16.59 3.41
C PRO A 57 -21.70 -16.01 2.07
N ASN A 58 -20.87 -15.18 1.44
CA ASN A 58 -21.10 -14.74 0.08
C ASN A 58 -21.26 -15.93 -0.87
N ALA A 59 -22.10 -15.75 -1.90
CA ALA A 59 -22.22 -16.73 -2.98
C ALA A 59 -20.84 -17.01 -3.62
N GLU A 60 -20.64 -18.23 -4.11
CA GLU A 60 -19.41 -18.57 -4.82
C GLU A 60 -19.20 -17.64 -6.02
N PRO A 61 -17.94 -17.23 -6.30
CA PRO A 61 -17.64 -16.41 -7.46
C PRO A 61 -18.07 -17.11 -8.76
N VAL A 62 -18.88 -16.43 -9.57
CA VAL A 62 -19.19 -16.91 -10.93
C VAL A 62 -17.92 -16.80 -11.77
N PRO A 63 -17.43 -17.89 -12.39
CA PRO A 63 -16.28 -17.82 -13.29
C PRO A 63 -16.58 -16.87 -14.45
N LEU A 64 -15.79 -15.80 -14.57
CA LEU A 64 -15.87 -14.92 -15.73
C LEU A 64 -15.33 -15.68 -16.96
N PRO A 65 -16.01 -15.61 -18.12
CA PRO A 65 -15.48 -16.20 -19.33
C PRO A 65 -14.16 -15.50 -19.66
N GLN A 66 -13.09 -16.29 -19.80
CA GLN A 66 -11.84 -15.80 -20.35
C GLN A 66 -12.11 -15.59 -21.84
N GLY A 67 -12.17 -14.33 -22.28
CA GLY A 67 -12.48 -13.98 -23.66
C GLY A 67 -11.23 -13.93 -24.53
N PRO A 68 -11.39 -13.64 -25.85
CA PRO A 68 -10.26 -13.31 -26.70
C PRO A 68 -9.51 -12.09 -26.19
N ALA A 69 -8.21 -12.05 -26.48
CA ALA A 69 -7.39 -10.88 -26.27
C ALA A 69 -8.01 -9.65 -26.96
N VAL A 70 -7.98 -8.51 -26.27
CA VAL A 70 -8.47 -7.22 -26.79
C VAL A 70 -7.32 -6.22 -26.73
N ASP A 71 -6.90 -5.68 -27.87
CA ASP A 71 -5.85 -4.66 -27.89
C ASP A 71 -6.39 -3.32 -27.38
N LEU A 72 -5.97 -2.93 -26.18
CA LEU A 72 -6.28 -1.63 -25.58
C LEU A 72 -5.38 -0.50 -26.09
N GLY A 73 -4.45 -0.81 -26.99
CA GLY A 73 -3.49 0.12 -27.58
C GLY A 73 -2.11 0.02 -26.95
N SER A 74 -1.10 0.50 -27.68
CA SER A 74 0.28 0.48 -27.21
C SER A 74 0.47 1.36 -25.97
N VAL A 75 1.14 0.80 -24.97
CA VAL A 75 1.51 1.46 -23.71
C VAL A 75 3.03 1.40 -23.51
N PRO A 76 3.62 2.23 -22.62
CA PRO A 76 4.98 1.99 -22.16
C PRO A 76 5.10 0.55 -21.63
N GLY A 77 6.12 -0.21 -22.06
CA GLY A 77 6.26 -1.62 -21.71
C GLY A 77 5.52 -2.62 -22.63
N ALA A 78 4.73 -2.16 -23.60
CA ALA A 78 4.10 -3.04 -24.60
C ALA A 78 3.91 -2.36 -25.96
N ARG A 79 5.04 -2.02 -26.61
CA ARG A 79 5.11 -1.25 -27.86
C ARG A 79 5.33 -2.10 -29.10
N GLY A 80 5.53 -3.40 -28.90
CA GLY A 80 5.66 -4.40 -29.94
C GLY A 80 4.44 -4.51 -30.83
N THR A 81 4.64 -5.21 -31.94
CA THR A 81 3.61 -5.39 -32.98
C THR A 81 2.75 -6.59 -32.64
N ALA A 82 1.43 -6.43 -32.72
CA ALA A 82 0.47 -7.51 -32.62
C ALA A 82 -0.07 -7.89 -34.00
N VAL A 83 -0.32 -9.17 -34.21
CA VAL A 83 -0.87 -9.70 -35.47
C VAL A 83 -2.13 -10.50 -35.16
N ALA A 84 -3.19 -10.22 -35.93
CA ALA A 84 -4.42 -11.00 -35.93
C ALA A 84 -4.39 -12.09 -37.02
N ASN A 85 -5.11 -13.18 -36.79
CA ASN A 85 -5.34 -14.21 -37.80
C ASN A 85 -6.36 -13.76 -38.87
N THR A 86 -6.68 -14.63 -39.83
CA THR A 86 -7.63 -14.34 -40.91
C THR A 86 -9.07 -14.10 -40.44
N ALA A 87 -9.41 -14.52 -39.22
CA ALA A 87 -10.71 -14.26 -38.59
C ALA A 87 -10.76 -12.92 -37.82
N GLY A 88 -9.65 -12.17 -37.77
CA GLY A 88 -9.55 -10.91 -37.04
C GLY A 88 -9.25 -11.06 -35.54
N THR A 89 -9.01 -12.28 -35.05
CA THR A 89 -8.64 -12.53 -33.66
C THR A 89 -7.13 -12.36 -33.46
N LEU A 90 -6.73 -11.66 -32.40
CA LEU A 90 -5.32 -11.52 -32.04
C LEU A 90 -4.67 -12.89 -31.81
N HIS A 91 -3.50 -13.09 -32.44
CA HIS A 91 -2.83 -14.38 -32.48
C HIS A 91 -1.44 -14.30 -31.86
N THR A 92 -0.65 -13.29 -32.22
CA THR A 92 0.73 -13.16 -31.74
C THR A 92 1.11 -11.72 -31.44
N TYR A 93 2.09 -11.57 -30.56
CA TYR A 93 2.77 -10.32 -30.26
C TYR A 93 4.28 -10.50 -30.36
N THR A 94 4.96 -9.56 -31.01
CA THR A 94 6.43 -9.57 -31.13
C THR A 94 7.06 -8.58 -30.16
N VAL A 95 7.85 -9.09 -29.22
CA VAL A 95 8.52 -8.31 -28.17
C VAL A 95 9.57 -7.39 -28.78
N VAL A 96 9.60 -6.14 -28.32
CA VAL A 96 10.61 -5.13 -28.67
C VAL A 96 11.33 -4.61 -27.42
N GLU A 97 12.31 -3.74 -27.63
CA GLU A 97 13.11 -3.19 -26.53
C GLU A 97 12.25 -2.37 -25.56
N GLY A 98 12.45 -2.61 -24.27
CA GLY A 98 11.71 -1.95 -23.21
C GLY A 98 10.32 -2.52 -22.94
N ASP A 99 9.93 -3.62 -23.59
CA ASP A 99 8.71 -4.34 -23.25
C ASP A 99 8.86 -5.16 -21.96
N ALA A 100 7.74 -5.35 -21.25
CA ALA A 100 7.63 -6.25 -20.12
C ALA A 100 6.41 -7.16 -20.26
N PHE A 101 6.53 -8.41 -19.83
CA PHE A 101 5.48 -9.40 -19.99
C PHE A 101 4.16 -9.00 -19.29
N PHE A 102 4.28 -8.34 -18.13
CA PHE A 102 3.13 -7.78 -17.41
C PHE A 102 2.39 -6.72 -18.23
N ASP A 103 3.12 -5.75 -18.80
CA ASP A 103 2.53 -4.66 -19.58
C ASP A 103 1.91 -5.18 -20.88
N ILE A 104 2.49 -6.22 -21.49
CA ILE A 104 1.89 -6.93 -22.62
C ILE A 104 0.53 -7.52 -22.21
N ALA A 105 0.45 -8.19 -21.07
CA ALA A 105 -0.80 -8.75 -20.56
C ALA A 105 -1.85 -7.65 -20.30
N GLN A 106 -1.44 -6.52 -19.70
CA GLN A 106 -2.32 -5.37 -19.50
C GLN A 106 -2.85 -4.80 -20.82
N ARG A 107 -1.97 -4.60 -21.82
CA ARG A 107 -2.36 -4.12 -23.15
C ARG A 107 -3.44 -4.98 -23.79
N PHE A 108 -3.33 -6.30 -23.66
CA PHE A 108 -4.28 -7.22 -24.29
C PHE A 108 -5.48 -7.60 -23.42
N ASN A 109 -5.59 -7.00 -22.23
CA ASN A 109 -6.61 -7.32 -21.24
C ASN A 109 -6.65 -8.81 -20.87
N ILE A 110 -5.47 -9.43 -20.73
CA ILE A 110 -5.30 -10.84 -20.39
C ILE A 110 -4.75 -10.95 -18.97
N PRO A 111 -5.31 -11.80 -18.09
CA PRO A 111 -4.68 -12.10 -16.82
C PRO A 111 -3.27 -12.68 -17.03
N VAL A 112 -2.27 -12.16 -16.33
CA VAL A 112 -0.86 -12.60 -16.49
C VAL A 112 -0.72 -14.11 -16.32
N GLN A 113 -1.43 -14.71 -15.37
CA GLN A 113 -1.41 -16.15 -15.14
C GLN A 113 -1.93 -16.96 -16.34
N LEU A 114 -2.97 -16.45 -17.01
CA LEU A 114 -3.48 -17.05 -18.24
C LEU A 114 -2.46 -16.92 -19.36
N LEU A 115 -1.86 -15.73 -19.52
CA LEU A 115 -0.84 -15.49 -20.53
C LEU A 115 0.39 -16.38 -20.32
N LEU A 116 0.82 -16.63 -19.08
CA LEU A 116 1.89 -17.58 -18.75
C LEU A 116 1.51 -19.02 -19.12
N THR A 117 0.27 -19.41 -18.86
CA THR A 117 -0.24 -20.74 -19.20
C THR A 117 -0.31 -20.94 -20.72
N MET A 118 -0.61 -19.89 -21.46
CA MET A 118 -0.57 -19.87 -22.93
C MET A 118 0.85 -19.85 -23.49
N ASN A 119 1.85 -19.45 -22.68
CA ASN A 119 3.24 -19.26 -23.08
C ASN A 119 4.24 -19.97 -22.14
N PRO A 120 4.19 -21.31 -21.99
CA PRO A 120 5.08 -22.07 -21.10
C PRO A 120 6.57 -21.93 -21.45
N SER A 121 6.90 -21.49 -22.66
CA SER A 121 8.26 -21.19 -23.08
C SER A 121 8.86 -19.95 -22.41
N VAL A 122 8.03 -19.08 -21.81
CA VAL A 122 8.47 -17.87 -21.08
C VAL A 122 8.88 -18.28 -19.66
N PRO A 123 10.18 -18.21 -19.33
CA PRO A 123 10.68 -18.63 -18.03
C PRO A 123 10.56 -17.50 -16.99
N GLY A 124 10.74 -17.87 -15.72
CA GLY A 124 10.78 -16.90 -14.62
C GLY A 124 9.48 -16.11 -14.48
N LEU A 125 8.32 -16.72 -14.73
CA LEU A 125 7.01 -16.07 -14.56
C LEU A 125 6.86 -14.77 -15.38
N GLY A 126 7.51 -14.66 -16.53
CA GLY A 126 7.47 -13.46 -17.37
C GLY A 126 8.61 -12.48 -17.15
N GLU A 127 9.53 -12.76 -16.22
CA GLU A 127 10.70 -11.90 -15.97
C GLU A 127 11.72 -11.89 -17.11
N ARG A 128 11.72 -12.96 -17.93
CA ARG A 128 12.69 -13.15 -19.00
C ARG A 128 11.98 -13.27 -20.34
N ILE A 129 11.87 -12.14 -21.03
CA ILE A 129 11.49 -12.07 -22.43
C ILE A 129 12.62 -11.46 -23.25
N TYR A 130 12.74 -11.92 -24.50
CA TYR A 130 13.81 -11.53 -25.39
C TYR A 130 13.25 -10.72 -26.57
N LEU A 131 14.09 -9.86 -27.14
CA LEU A 131 13.77 -9.17 -28.39
C LEU A 131 13.35 -10.18 -29.46
N GLN A 132 12.32 -9.83 -30.23
CA GLN A 132 11.74 -10.65 -31.30
C GLN A 132 11.10 -11.97 -30.81
N GLN A 133 11.03 -12.19 -29.49
CA GLN A 133 10.26 -13.29 -28.95
C GLN A 133 8.78 -13.12 -29.31
N ILE A 134 8.15 -14.21 -29.72
CA ILE A 134 6.74 -14.24 -30.08
C ILE A 134 5.95 -14.71 -28.86
N ILE A 135 5.06 -13.86 -28.38
CA ILE A 135 4.10 -14.17 -27.34
C ILE A 135 2.79 -14.58 -28.03
N ASN A 136 2.29 -15.77 -27.68
CA ASN A 136 0.97 -16.24 -28.06
C ASN A 136 -0.10 -15.42 -27.32
N LEU A 137 -1.04 -14.85 -28.09
CA LEU A 137 -2.21 -14.13 -27.59
C LEU A 137 -3.51 -14.93 -27.79
N ASP A 138 -3.42 -16.09 -28.43
CA ASP A 138 -4.57 -16.96 -28.65
C ASP A 138 -4.90 -17.74 -27.37
N TRP A 139 -5.90 -17.27 -26.64
CA TRP A 139 -6.44 -17.86 -25.41
C TRP A 139 -6.96 -19.30 -25.56
N THR A 140 -7.11 -19.79 -26.79
CA THR A 140 -7.51 -21.18 -27.06
C THR A 140 -6.33 -22.13 -27.28
N THR A 141 -5.11 -21.58 -27.38
CA THR A 141 -3.89 -22.32 -27.73
C THR A 141 -2.80 -22.10 -26.68
N THR A 142 -1.92 -23.08 -26.50
CA THR A 142 -0.71 -22.99 -25.66
C THR A 142 0.54 -23.21 -26.53
N ARG A 143 1.59 -22.41 -26.35
CA ARG A 143 2.81 -22.47 -27.18
C ARG A 143 4.13 -22.18 -26.46
#